data_AF-A0A6M3IFT0-F1
#
_entry.id   AF-A0A6M3IFT0-F1
#
_cell.length_a   1.000
_cell.length_b   1.000
_cell.length_c   1.000
_cell.angle_alpha   90.00
_cell.angle_beta   90.00
_cell.angle_gamma   90.00
#
_symmetry.space_group_name_H-M   'P 1'
#
loop_
_entity.id
_entity.type
_entity.pdbx_description
1 polymer ?
#
loop_
_entity_poly.entity_id
_entity_poly.type
_entity_poly.pdbx_seq_one_letter_code
_entity_poly.pdbx_strand_id
1 'polypeptide(L)'
;MGGIEVKKYYVALHSSTGQGVEPEYMNWEAEDIEEYLKNNPMPDDPNYSKEDMISDLTDSSGTLTFSEDLKPETLEFLEVLMNWLMYDLPKKLPIPTREELTEA
;
A
#
# COMPACT_ATOMS: atom_id res chain seq x y z
N MET A 1 -10.84 2.53 -29.64
CA MET A 1 -9.42 2.38 -30.00
C MET A 1 -8.63 2.62 -28.73
N GLY A 2 -7.90 1.61 -28.23
CA GLY A 2 -6.94 1.82 -27.14
C GLY A 2 -5.64 2.38 -27.71
N GLY A 3 -5.18 3.51 -27.19
CA GLY A 3 -3.86 4.07 -27.49
C GLY A 3 -2.84 3.60 -26.46
N ILE A 4 -1.56 3.64 -26.81
CA ILE A 4 -0.47 3.51 -25.85
C ILE A 4 -0.19 4.92 -25.31
N GLU A 5 -0.21 5.09 -24.00
CA GLU A 5 0.11 6.34 -23.33
C GLU A 5 1.38 6.15 -22.48
N VAL A 6 2.29 7.13 -22.52
CA VAL A 6 3.50 7.15 -21.71
C VAL A 6 3.36 8.30 -20.71
N LYS A 7 3.44 7.96 -19.42
CA LYS A 7 3.24 8.89 -18.29
C LYS A 7 4.29 8.66 -17.21
N LYS A 8 4.47 9.66 -16.35
CA LYS A 8 5.31 9.58 -15.15
C LYS A 8 4.44 9.21 -13.95
N TYR A 9 4.99 8.37 -13.08
CA TYR A 9 4.33 7.88 -11.87
C TYR A 9 5.36 7.69 -10.77
N TYR A 10 4.90 7.74 -9.53
CA TYR A 10 5.63 7.20 -8.39
C TYR A 10 5.38 5.70 -8.32
N VAL A 11 6.42 4.95 -7.94
CA VAL A 11 6.36 3.49 -7.79
C VAL A 11 6.72 3.17 -6.35
N ALA A 12 5.85 2.45 -5.66
CA ALA A 12 6.13 1.99 -4.30
C ALA A 12 7.11 0.81 -4.37
N LEU A 13 8.26 0.93 -3.71
CA LEU A 13 9.32 -0.09 -3.71
C LEU A 13 9.66 -0.51 -2.28
N HIS A 14 9.87 -1.81 -2.08
CA HIS A 14 10.53 -2.30 -0.89
C HIS A 14 11.97 -1.79 -0.84
N SER A 15 12.32 -1.08 0.23
CA SER A 15 13.63 -0.43 0.37
C SER A 15 14.82 -1.41 0.37
N SER A 16 14.62 -2.64 0.85
CA SER A 16 15.67 -3.66 0.95
C SER A 16 15.90 -4.46 -0.33
N THR A 17 14.84 -4.75 -1.09
CA THR A 17 14.92 -5.59 -2.30
C THR A 17 14.81 -4.80 -3.59
N GLY A 18 14.29 -3.56 -3.53
CA GLY A 18 13.96 -2.76 -4.71
C GLY A 18 12.78 -3.32 -5.52
N GLN A 19 12.06 -4.31 -5.00
CA GLN A 19 10.88 -4.87 -5.66
C GLN A 19 9.67 -3.96 -5.49
N GLY A 20 8.79 -3.96 -6.48
CA GLY A 20 7.49 -3.31 -6.40
C GLY A 20 6.68 -3.84 -5.22
N VAL A 21 6.00 -2.94 -4.51
CA VAL A 21 4.97 -3.34 -3.55
C VAL A 21 3.74 -3.75 -4.35
N GLU A 22 3.24 -4.96 -4.11
CA GLU A 22 2.09 -5.53 -4.81
C GLU A 22 0.99 -5.82 -3.77
N PRO A 23 -0.04 -4.95 -3.64
CA PRO A 23 -0.98 -4.98 -2.52
C PRO A 23 -1.72 -6.31 -2.33
N GLU A 24 -2.03 -7.00 -3.44
CA GLU A 24 -2.65 -8.33 -3.44
C GLU A 24 -1.88 -9.41 -2.64
N TYR A 25 -0.58 -9.22 -2.39
CA TYR A 25 0.23 -10.13 -1.57
C TYR A 25 0.50 -9.63 -0.15
N MET A 26 0.04 -8.42 0.18
CA MET A 26 0.34 -7.78 1.47
C MET A 26 -0.69 -8.11 2.55
N ASN A 27 -1.87 -8.62 2.16
CA ASN A 27 -2.98 -8.97 3.06
C ASN A 27 -3.37 -7.79 3.97
N TRP A 28 -3.41 -6.59 3.40
CA TRP A 28 -3.88 -5.39 4.08
C TRP A 28 -5.40 -5.32 3.98
N GLU A 29 -6.06 -5.13 5.12
CA GLU A 29 -7.51 -5.03 5.19
C GLU A 29 -7.93 -3.57 5.35
N ALA A 30 -9.09 -3.21 4.79
CA ALA A 30 -9.63 -1.86 4.90
C ALA A 30 -9.77 -1.42 6.36
N GLU A 31 -10.19 -2.33 7.25
CA GLU A 31 -10.37 -2.06 8.68
C GLU A 31 -9.07 -1.62 9.37
N ASP A 32 -7.93 -2.21 8.98
CA ASP A 32 -6.63 -1.88 9.56
C ASP A 32 -6.16 -0.49 9.10
N ILE A 33 -6.43 -0.14 7.83
CA ILE A 33 -6.20 1.21 7.30
C ILE A 33 -7.11 2.23 8.00
N GLU A 34 -8.39 1.92 8.19
CA GLU A 34 -9.33 2.78 8.88
C GLU A 34 -8.94 3.03 10.35
N GLU A 35 -8.41 2.02 11.03
CA GLU A 35 -7.91 2.16 12.40
C GLU A 35 -6.73 3.14 12.47
N TYR A 36 -5.78 3.04 11.54
CA TYR A 36 -4.66 3.98 11.45
C TYR A 36 -5.14 5.42 11.25
N LEU A 37 -6.14 5.61 10.37
CA LEU A 37 -6.69 6.92 10.02
C LEU A 37 -7.40 7.63 11.16
N LYS A 38 -7.87 6.91 12.19
CA LYS A 38 -8.49 7.53 13.38
C LYS A 38 -7.54 8.48 14.11
N ASN A 39 -6.26 8.16 14.11
CA ASN A 39 -5.22 8.95 14.81
C ASN A 39 -4.33 9.74 13.84
N ASN A 40 -4.32 9.36 12.56
CA ASN A 40 -3.49 9.95 11.52
C ASN A 40 -4.36 10.26 10.30
N PRO A 41 -5.16 11.34 10.32
CA PRO A 41 -6.03 11.67 9.21
C PRO A 41 -5.21 11.94 7.94
N MET A 42 -5.70 11.42 6.82
CA MET A 42 -5.09 11.65 5.51
C MET A 42 -5.08 13.17 5.19
N PRO A 43 -3.97 13.70 4.63
CA PRO A 43 -3.93 15.07 4.17
C PRO A 43 -4.94 15.30 3.04
N ASP A 44 -5.42 16.54 2.92
CA ASP A 44 -6.36 16.92 1.86
C ASP A 44 -5.64 16.98 0.50
N ASP A 45 -6.06 16.15 -0.46
CA ASP A 45 -5.51 16.10 -1.82
C ASP A 45 -6.64 16.12 -2.86
N PRO A 46 -6.66 17.10 -3.78
CA PRO A 46 -7.72 17.21 -4.78
C PRO A 46 -7.71 16.06 -5.80
N ASN A 47 -6.59 15.33 -5.92
CA ASN A 47 -6.39 14.29 -6.91
C ASN A 47 -6.43 12.89 -6.30
N TYR A 48 -6.63 12.76 -4.99
CA TYR A 48 -6.56 11.47 -4.31
C TYR A 48 -7.33 11.47 -2.99
N SER A 49 -8.39 10.67 -2.96
CA SER A 49 -9.27 10.55 -1.81
C SER A 49 -8.86 9.42 -0.87
N LYS A 50 -9.46 9.40 0.32
CA LYS A 50 -9.35 8.27 1.26
C LYS A 50 -9.84 6.98 0.59
N GLU A 51 -10.92 7.07 -0.18
CA GLU A 51 -11.52 5.94 -0.88
C GLU A 51 -10.60 5.37 -1.95
N ASP A 52 -9.93 6.24 -2.73
CA ASP A 52 -8.90 5.83 -3.69
C ASP A 52 -7.76 5.11 -2.98
N MET A 53 -7.28 5.66 -1.86
CA MET A 53 -6.23 5.04 -1.06
C MET A 53 -6.58 3.65 -0.55
N ILE A 54 -7.78 3.47 0.01
CA ILE A 54 -8.19 2.14 0.49
C ILE A 54 -8.26 1.18 -0.69
N SER A 55 -8.91 1.57 -1.79
CA SER A 55 -9.02 0.73 -2.98
C SER A 55 -7.65 0.34 -3.55
N ASP A 56 -6.70 1.27 -3.61
CA ASP A 56 -5.36 1.02 -4.12
C ASP A 56 -4.58 0.05 -3.21
N LEU A 57 -4.78 0.12 -1.89
CA LEU A 57 -4.07 -0.73 -0.93
C LEU A 57 -4.73 -2.09 -0.69
N THR A 58 -6.01 -2.28 -1.00
CA THR A 58 -6.71 -3.55 -0.75
C THR A 58 -7.07 -4.31 -2.02
N ASP A 59 -7.41 -3.60 -3.10
CA ASP A 59 -8.07 -4.19 -4.27
C ASP A 59 -7.21 -4.15 -5.54
N SER A 60 -6.06 -3.46 -5.51
CA SER A 60 -5.20 -3.35 -6.68
C SER A 60 -4.29 -4.58 -6.88
N SER A 61 -4.04 -4.92 -8.14
CA SER A 61 -3.17 -6.01 -8.56
C SER A 61 -1.89 -5.47 -9.20
N GLY A 62 -0.77 -6.16 -9.00
CA GLY A 62 0.53 -5.74 -9.52
C GLY A 62 1.13 -4.56 -8.76
N THR A 63 2.20 -3.98 -9.32
CA THR A 63 2.98 -2.95 -8.61
C THR A 63 2.16 -1.69 -8.37
N LEU A 64 2.10 -1.28 -7.10
CA LEU A 64 1.43 -0.07 -6.67
C LEU A 64 2.14 1.18 -7.22
N THR A 65 1.37 1.98 -7.95
CA THR A 65 1.85 3.22 -8.57
C THR A 65 0.91 4.38 -8.28
N PHE A 66 1.47 5.57 -8.11
CA PHE A 66 0.71 6.79 -7.85
C PHE A 66 0.97 7.85 -8.92
N SER A 67 -0.02 8.73 -9.14
CA SER A 67 0.10 9.85 -10.08
C SER A 67 1.23 10.81 -9.67
N GLU A 68 1.90 11.44 -10.63
CA GLU A 68 2.85 12.52 -10.35
C GLU A 68 2.18 13.81 -9.82
N ASP A 69 0.85 13.91 -9.96
CA ASP A 69 0.06 15.06 -9.53
C ASP A 69 -0.33 15.04 -8.05
N LEU A 70 0.06 13.99 -7.30
CA LEU A 70 -0.16 13.93 -5.86
C LEU A 70 0.69 14.97 -5.14
N LYS A 71 0.13 15.53 -4.06
CA LYS A 71 0.91 16.42 -3.21
C LYS A 71 2.03 15.64 -2.53
N PRO A 72 3.19 16.28 -2.28
CA PRO A 72 4.28 15.66 -1.52
C PRO A 72 3.83 15.15 -0.15
N GLU A 73 2.95 15.87 0.54
CA GLU A 73 2.46 15.46 1.87
C GLU A 73 1.66 14.15 1.81
N THR A 74 0.89 13.95 0.73
CA THR A 74 0.13 12.72 0.47
C THR A 74 1.06 11.55 0.22
N LEU A 75 2.14 11.75 -0.54
CA LEU A 75 3.14 10.71 -0.80
C LEU A 75 3.88 10.31 0.48
N GLU A 76 4.31 11.30 1.29
CA GLU A 76 4.92 11.04 2.59
C GLU A 76 3.96 10.29 3.52
N PHE A 77 2.68 10.69 3.55
CA PHE A 77 1.66 9.99 4.32
C PHE A 77 1.50 8.53 3.88
N LEU A 78 1.43 8.27 2.57
CA LEU A 78 1.32 6.92 2.02
C LEU A 78 2.54 6.05 2.38
N GLU A 79 3.74 6.61 2.31
CA GLU A 79 4.95 5.91 2.74
C GLU A 79 4.89 5.51 4.22
N VAL A 80 4.48 6.43 5.10
CA VAL A 80 4.36 6.14 6.54
C VAL A 80 3.26 5.10 6.80
N LEU A 81 2.10 5.23 6.17
CA LEU A 81 1.00 4.26 6.28
C LEU A 81 1.44 2.86 5.83
N MET A 82 2.04 2.74 4.65
CA MET A 82 2.50 1.44 4.14
C MET A 82 3.56 0.81 5.05
N ASN A 83 4.48 1.61 5.58
CA ASN A 83 5.46 1.12 6.56
C ASN A 83 4.78 0.64 7.85
N TRP A 84 3.78 1.36 8.35
CA TRP A 84 3.02 0.94 9.52
C TRP A 84 2.28 -0.38 9.26
N LEU A 85 1.61 -0.51 8.11
CA LEU A 85 0.91 -1.73 7.71
C LEU A 85 1.87 -2.94 7.57
N MET A 86 3.11 -2.71 7.13
CA MET A 86 4.12 -3.78 6.98
C MET A 86 4.75 -4.22 8.31
N TYR A 87 5.07 -3.27 9.20
CA TYR A 87 5.96 -3.52 10.32
C TYR A 87 5.29 -3.42 11.70
N ASP A 88 4.32 -2.52 11.84
CA ASP A 88 3.73 -2.15 13.12
C ASP A 88 2.31 -2.68 13.31
N LEU A 89 1.67 -3.15 12.23
CA LEU A 89 0.38 -3.83 12.33
C LEU A 89 0.53 -5.06 13.24
N PRO A 90 -0.25 -5.18 14.34
CA PRO A 90 -0.24 -6.37 15.16
C PRO A 90 -0.73 -7.54 14.30
N LYS A 91 0.20 -8.33 13.77
CA LYS A 91 -0.07 -9.43 12.84
C LYS A 91 -1.17 -10.32 13.42
N LYS A 92 -2.37 -10.25 12.84
CA LYS A 92 -3.51 -11.10 13.21
C LYS A 92 -3.40 -12.51 12.63
N LEU A 93 -2.21 -13.03 12.30
CA LEU A 93 -2.01 -14.44 11.91
C LEU A 93 -0.58 -14.89 12.27
N PRO A 94 -0.40 -16.16 12.71
CA PRO A 94 0.91 -16.71 13.02
C PRO A 94 1.70 -16.85 11.71
N ILE A 95 2.93 -16.37 11.70
CA ILE A 95 3.87 -16.71 10.63
C ILE A 95 4.15 -18.21 10.80
N PRO A 96 3.82 -19.08 9.82
CA PRO A 96 4.05 -20.50 9.99
C PRO A 96 5.53 -20.75 10.19
N THR A 97 5.87 -21.55 11.19
CA THR A 97 7.28 -21.87 11.46
C THR A 97 7.81 -22.75 10.32
N ARG A 98 9.13 -22.78 10.17
CA ARG A 98 9.80 -23.63 9.16
C ARG A 98 9.40 -25.11 9.26
N GLU A 99 8.93 -25.54 10.44
CA GLU A 99 8.47 -26.90 10.73
C GLU A 99 7.12 -27.20 10.06
N GLU A 100 6.20 -26.23 10.00
CA GLU A 100 4.87 -26.37 9.38
C GLU A 100 4.93 -26.39 7.84
N LEU A 101 6.00 -25.86 7.25
CA LEU A 101 6.24 -25.89 5.80
C LEU A 101 6.90 -27.19 5.30
N THR A 102 7.33 -28.07 6.21
CA THR A 102 8.02 -29.32 5.86
C THR A 102 7.16 -30.58 6.00
N GLU A 103 5.91 -30.46 6.45
CA GLU A 103 4.97 -31.59 6.60
C GLU A 103 3.85 -31.65 5.53
N ALA A 104 4.02 -30.99 4.39
CA ALA A 104 3.13 -31.08 3.23
C ALA A 104 3.71 -31.95 2.10
#